data_AF-A0A7J9STU3-F1
#
_entry.id   AF-A0A7J9STU3-F1
#
_cell.length_a   1.000
_cell.length_b   1.000
_cell.length_c   1.000
_cell.angle_alpha   90.00
_cell.angle_beta   90.00
_cell.angle_gamma   90.00
#
_symmetry.space_group_name_H-M   'P 1'
#
loop_
_entity.id
_entity.type
_entity.pdbx_description
1 polymer ?
#
loop_
_entity_poly.entity_id
_entity_poly.type
_entity_poly.pdbx_seq_one_letter_code
_entity_poly.pdbx_strand_id
1 'polypeptide(L)'
;MAGLPALGFPLFPTVVIVSAGATFGSLTTYFLGRGSEAIAGRFNKNGIGERIHGWFNLHEWIGITVVFLGALTPFPFEVVTFVAGFSRFPVRLYTVGCFIGKLLKFIILMLFGNALLSYFI
;
A
#
# COMPACT_ATOMS: atom_id res chain seq x y z
N MET A 1 25.15 0.80 -21.57
CA MET A 1 25.13 -0.14 -20.41
C MET A 1 24.32 0.49 -19.25
N ALA A 2 23.04 0.81 -19.45
CA ALA A 2 22.27 1.68 -18.53
C ALA A 2 20.97 1.04 -17.97
N GLY A 3 20.82 -0.28 -18.02
CA GLY A 3 19.56 -0.94 -17.66
C GLY A 3 19.66 -2.18 -16.77
N LEU A 4 20.88 -2.59 -16.40
CA LEU A 4 21.11 -3.77 -15.58
C LEU A 4 21.56 -3.31 -14.18
N PRO A 5 20.82 -3.62 -13.11
CA PRO A 5 21.30 -3.52 -11.74
C PRO A 5 22.48 -4.49 -11.56
N ALA A 6 23.27 -4.31 -10.51
CA ALA A 6 24.44 -5.11 -10.19
C ALA A 6 24.23 -6.65 -10.23
N LEU A 7 22.98 -7.12 -10.10
CA LEU A 7 22.57 -8.52 -10.17
C LEU A 7 22.18 -9.04 -11.58
N GLY A 8 22.21 -8.21 -12.62
CA GLY A 8 21.95 -8.63 -14.01
C GLY A 8 20.47 -8.78 -14.40
N PHE A 9 19.52 -8.35 -13.57
CA PHE A 9 18.07 -8.42 -13.88
C PHE A 9 17.49 -7.09 -14.39
N PRO A 10 16.76 -7.04 -15.51
CA PRO A 10 16.23 -5.77 -16.02
C PRO A 10 15.37 -5.01 -14.99
N LEU A 11 15.69 -3.73 -14.76
CA LEU A 11 15.09 -2.88 -13.70
C LEU A 11 13.55 -2.83 -13.75
N PHE A 12 12.99 -2.53 -14.92
CA PHE A 12 11.55 -2.33 -15.11
C PHE A 12 10.70 -3.55 -14.72
N PRO A 13 10.90 -4.75 -15.28
CA PRO A 13 10.09 -5.92 -14.95
C PRO A 13 10.26 -6.36 -13.50
N THR A 14 11.47 -6.25 -12.92
CA THR A 14 11.69 -6.62 -11.50
C THR A 14 10.86 -5.74 -10.57
N VAL A 15 10.89 -4.42 -10.76
CA VAL A 15 10.12 -3.48 -9.94
C VAL A 15 8.62 -3.74 -10.08
N VAL A 16 8.13 -3.98 -11.29
CA VAL A 16 6.70 -4.24 -11.53
C VAL A 16 6.24 -5.51 -10.81
N ILE A 17 6.99 -6.60 -10.93
CA ILE A 17 6.65 -7.89 -10.30
C ILE A 17 6.67 -7.76 -8.77
N VAL A 18 7.72 -7.15 -8.21
CA VAL A 18 7.84 -6.92 -6.77
C VAL A 18 6.70 -6.04 -6.26
N SER A 19 6.38 -4.96 -6.98
CA SER A 19 5.30 -4.05 -6.62
C SER A 19 3.94 -4.74 -6.66
N ALA A 20 3.70 -5.58 -7.67
CA ALA A 20 2.48 -6.36 -7.81
C ALA A 20 2.33 -7.35 -6.64
N GLY A 21 3.36 -8.18 -6.38
CA GLY A 21 3.36 -9.12 -5.27
C GLY A 21 3.17 -8.45 -3.91
N ALA A 22 3.86 -7.34 -3.67
CA ALA A 22 3.71 -6.57 -2.44
C ALA A 22 2.30 -5.96 -2.31
N THR A 23 1.67 -5.55 -3.41
CA THR A 23 0.29 -5.03 -3.41
C THR A 23 -0.71 -6.15 -3.09
N PHE A 24 -0.53 -7.35 -3.65
CA PHE A 24 -1.33 -8.53 -3.30
C PHE A 24 -1.22 -8.90 -1.83
N GLY A 25 0.00 -8.86 -1.26
CA GLY A 25 0.20 -9.08 0.17
C GLY A 25 -0.65 -8.14 1.04
N SER A 26 -0.60 -6.84 0.76
CA SER A 26 -1.38 -5.86 1.53
C SER A 26 -2.88 -5.89 1.20
N LEU A 27 -3.31 -6.43 0.06
CA LEU A 27 -4.74 -6.67 -0.19
C LEU A 27 -5.32 -7.67 0.82
N THR A 28 -4.57 -8.68 1.22
CA THR A 28 -4.98 -9.63 2.27
C THR A 28 -5.31 -8.89 3.57
N THR A 29 -4.43 -7.99 4.01
CA THR A 29 -4.64 -7.17 5.21
C THR A 29 -5.81 -6.20 5.08
N TYR A 30 -6.00 -5.63 3.89
CA TYR A 30 -7.17 -4.80 3.59
C TYR A 30 -8.46 -5.60 3.76
N PHE A 31 -8.54 -6.82 3.23
CA PHE A 31 -9.72 -7.67 3.37
C PHE A 31 -9.94 -8.15 4.80
N LEU A 32 -8.87 -8.39 5.58
CA LEU A 32 -8.97 -8.64 7.01
C LEU A 32 -9.60 -7.46 7.75
N GLY A 33 -9.14 -6.23 7.46
CA GLY A 33 -9.74 -5.00 7.97
C GLY A 33 -11.23 -4.89 7.63
N ARG A 34 -11.58 -5.09 6.35
CA ARG A 34 -12.98 -5.04 5.89
C ARG A 34 -13.85 -6.12 6.53
N GLY A 35 -13.33 -7.34 6.68
CA GLY A 35 -14.04 -8.43 7.35
C GLY A 35 -14.29 -8.14 8.82
N SER A 36 -13.32 -7.54 9.51
CA SER A 36 -13.46 -7.14 10.92
C SER A 36 -14.50 -6.05 11.13
N GLU A 37 -14.66 -5.09 10.21
CA GLU A 37 -15.78 -4.15 10.26
C GLU A 37 -17.12 -4.86 10.01
N ALA A 38 -17.20 -5.78 9.06
CA ALA A 38 -18.44 -6.51 8.79
C ALA A 38 -18.91 -7.33 10.01
N ILE A 39 -17.96 -7.84 10.81
CA ILE A 39 -18.24 -8.52 12.08
C ILE A 39 -18.60 -7.48 13.16
N ALA A 40 -17.81 -6.42 13.33
CA ALA A 40 -18.06 -5.39 14.33
C ALA A 40 -19.41 -4.68 14.12
N GLY A 41 -19.81 -4.40 12.87
CA GLY A 41 -21.10 -3.84 12.50
C GLY A 41 -22.27 -4.78 12.78
N ARG A 42 -22.07 -6.10 12.79
CA ARG A 42 -23.08 -7.07 13.23
C ARG A 42 -23.26 -7.09 14.75
N PHE A 43 -22.22 -6.80 15.51
CA PHE A 43 -22.27 -6.81 16.98
C PHE A 43 -22.61 -5.44 17.59
N ASN A 44 -22.49 -4.34 16.84
CA ASN A 44 -22.56 -3.00 17.39
C ASN A 44 -23.87 -2.26 17.01
N LYS A 45 -24.84 -2.28 17.94
CA LYS A 45 -26.06 -1.46 17.91
C LYS A 45 -25.81 0.03 18.26
N ASN A 46 -24.56 0.44 18.56
CA ASN A 46 -24.26 1.73 19.23
C ASN A 46 -23.57 2.81 18.34
N GLY A 47 -23.72 2.81 17.01
CA GLY A 47 -23.37 3.97 16.17
C GLY A 47 -21.87 4.32 15.99
N ILE A 48 -20.95 3.49 16.48
CA ILE A 48 -19.50 3.70 16.32
C ILE A 48 -19.05 3.47 14.86
N GLY A 49 -19.70 2.53 14.15
CA GLY A 49 -19.44 2.28 12.73
C GLY A 49 -19.78 3.49 11.84
N GLU A 50 -20.84 4.22 12.16
CA GLU A 50 -21.27 5.42 11.40
C GLU A 50 -20.32 6.61 11.59
N ARG A 51 -19.73 6.80 12.77
CA ARG A 51 -18.74 7.87 13.00
C ARG A 51 -17.43 7.63 12.24
N ILE A 52 -16.97 6.38 12.16
CA ILE A 52 -15.75 6.02 11.42
C ILE A 52 -16.01 6.06 9.90
N HIS A 53 -17.17 5.59 9.45
CA HIS A 53 -17.62 5.78 8.07
C HIS A 53 -17.68 7.26 7.70
N GLY A 54 -18.27 8.11 8.53
CA GLY A 54 -18.40 9.56 8.28
C GLY A 54 -17.04 10.28 8.11
N TRP A 55 -15.99 9.82 8.80
CA TRP A 55 -14.65 10.41 8.68
C TRP A 55 -13.91 9.99 7.41
N PHE A 56 -14.08 8.74 6.97
CA PHE A 56 -13.43 8.23 5.76
C PHE A 56 -14.20 8.56 4.47
N ASN A 57 -15.53 8.67 4.51
CA ASN A 57 -16.35 9.03 3.35
C ASN A 57 -16.25 10.51 2.98
N LEU A 58 -15.90 11.39 3.93
CA LEU A 58 -15.91 12.83 3.68
C LEU A 58 -14.83 13.26 2.69
N HIS A 59 -13.73 12.50 2.53
CA HIS A 59 -12.66 12.84 1.59
C HIS A 59 -11.93 11.59 1.05
N GLU A 60 -12.46 10.96 0.00
CA GLU A 60 -11.78 9.86 -0.73
C GLU A 60 -10.34 10.24 -1.17
N TRP A 61 -10.11 11.52 -1.43
CA TRP A 61 -8.81 12.11 -1.79
C TRP A 61 -7.79 12.04 -0.67
N ILE A 62 -8.22 12.24 0.59
CA ILE A 62 -7.34 12.13 1.76
C ILE A 62 -6.97 10.66 1.97
N GLY A 63 -7.93 9.74 1.80
CA GLY A 63 -7.68 8.30 1.88
C GLY A 63 -6.64 7.82 0.86
N ILE A 64 -6.76 8.25 -0.41
CA ILE A 64 -5.74 7.94 -1.43
C ILE A 64 -4.37 8.51 -1.07
N THR A 65 -4.34 9.75 -0.56
CA THR A 65 -3.07 10.43 -0.24
C THR A 65 -2.36 9.71 0.90
N VAL A 66 -3.10 9.31 1.94
CA VAL A 66 -2.55 8.55 3.07
C VAL A 66 -2.06 7.17 2.63
N VAL A 67 -2.82 6.48 1.76
CA VAL A 67 -2.40 5.18 1.21
C VAL A 67 -1.14 5.32 0.35
N PHE A 68 -1.08 6.34 -0.50
CA PHE A 68 0.07 6.60 -1.36
C PHE A 68 1.32 6.98 -0.57
N LEU A 69 1.22 7.97 0.32
CA LEU A 69 2.33 8.41 1.16
C LEU A 69 2.77 7.32 2.14
N GLY A 70 1.81 6.58 2.72
CA GLY A 70 2.09 5.45 3.59
C GLY A 70 2.82 4.32 2.86
N ALA A 71 2.46 4.03 1.60
CA ALA A 71 3.12 3.02 0.78
C ALA A 71 4.55 3.43 0.38
N LEU A 72 4.77 4.73 0.19
CA LEU A 72 6.06 5.32 -0.15
C LEU A 72 7.03 5.34 1.04
N THR A 73 6.51 5.55 2.25
CA THR A 73 7.31 5.67 3.47
C THR A 73 7.66 4.28 4.04
N PRO A 74 8.85 4.06 4.60
CA PRO A 74 9.19 2.84 5.35
C PRO A 74 8.53 2.81 6.75
N PHE A 75 7.24 3.18 6.84
CA PHE A 75 6.43 3.09 8.04
C PHE A 75 5.65 1.75 8.03
N PRO A 76 5.15 1.23 9.17
CA PRO A 76 4.23 0.08 9.22
C PRO A 76 2.91 0.34 8.47
N PHE A 77 2.99 0.25 7.15
CA PHE A 77 1.90 0.49 6.19
C PHE A 77 0.72 -0.49 6.33
N GLU A 78 0.99 -1.66 6.90
CA GLU A 78 -0.02 -2.68 7.19
C GLU A 78 -1.11 -2.17 8.15
N VAL A 79 -0.77 -1.29 9.10
CA VAL A 79 -1.76 -0.67 10.01
C VAL A 79 -2.71 0.26 9.24
N VAL A 80 -2.15 1.09 8.36
CA VAL A 80 -2.91 2.01 7.49
C VAL A 80 -3.83 1.22 6.56
N THR A 81 -3.31 0.13 6.02
CA THR A 81 -4.04 -0.79 5.14
C THR A 81 -5.23 -1.43 5.85
N PHE A 82 -5.01 -1.91 7.08
CA PHE A 82 -6.07 -2.48 7.90
C PHE A 82 -7.18 -1.47 8.18
N VAL A 83 -6.81 -0.24 8.59
CA VAL A 83 -7.78 0.84 8.84
C VAL A 83 -8.52 1.25 7.56
N ALA A 84 -7.85 1.29 6.41
CA ALA A 84 -8.48 1.54 5.12
C ALA A 84 -9.51 0.47 4.76
N GLY A 85 -9.20 -0.80 5.03
CA GLY A 85 -10.11 -1.92 4.90
C GLY A 85 -11.31 -1.83 5.84
N PHE A 86 -11.05 -1.57 7.12
CA PHE A 86 -12.06 -1.39 8.16
C PHE A 86 -13.02 -0.26 7.81
N SER A 87 -12.51 0.84 7.26
CA SER A 87 -13.32 2.00 6.86
C SER A 87 -14.05 1.83 5.51
N ARG A 88 -14.02 0.61 4.94
CA ARG A 88 -14.59 0.25 3.63
C ARG A 88 -14.12 1.10 2.45
N PHE A 89 -12.94 1.72 2.53
CA PHE A 89 -12.41 2.56 1.47
C PHE A 89 -12.43 1.84 0.11
N PRO A 90 -12.80 2.46 -1.02
CA PRO A 90 -12.95 1.78 -2.30
C PRO A 90 -11.68 0.99 -2.70
N VAL A 91 -11.84 -0.34 -2.84
CA VAL A 91 -10.70 -1.25 -3.06
C VAL A 91 -9.92 -0.91 -4.34
N ARG A 92 -10.60 -0.43 -5.38
CA ARG A 92 -9.96 -0.04 -6.66
C ARG A 92 -8.99 1.12 -6.45
N LEU A 93 -9.44 2.15 -5.72
CA LEU A 93 -8.67 3.34 -5.42
C LEU A 93 -7.51 3.01 -4.48
N TYR A 94 -7.73 2.15 -3.48
CA TYR A 94 -6.68 1.63 -2.62
C TYR A 94 -5.61 0.86 -3.41
N THR A 95 -6.01 -0.10 -4.26
CA THR A 95 -5.08 -0.92 -5.03
C THR A 95 -4.23 -0.07 -5.95
N VAL A 96 -4.82 0.89 -6.66
CA VAL A 96 -4.08 1.79 -7.55
C VAL A 96 -3.11 2.67 -6.75
N GLY A 97 -3.56 3.32 -5.67
CA GLY A 97 -2.70 4.16 -4.83
C GLY A 97 -1.56 3.39 -4.17
N CYS A 98 -1.85 2.20 -3.65
CA CYS A 98 -0.88 1.31 -3.01
C CYS A 98 0.14 0.79 -4.03
N PHE A 99 -0.31 0.38 -5.23
CA PHE A 99 0.58 -0.09 -6.29
C PHE A 99 1.52 1.01 -6.78
N ILE A 100 1.01 2.21 -7.05
CA ILE A 100 1.84 3.34 -7.51
C ILE A 100 2.83 3.76 -6.42
N GLY A 101 2.38 3.84 -5.16
CA GLY A 101 3.26 4.19 -4.03
C GLY A 101 4.37 3.18 -3.82
N LYS A 102 4.06 1.88 -3.88
CA LYS A 102 5.06 0.80 -3.79
C LYS A 102 5.99 0.77 -5.00
N LEU A 103 5.46 0.99 -6.19
CA LEU A 103 6.25 1.06 -7.42
C LEU A 103 7.30 2.17 -7.31
N LEU A 104 6.90 3.36 -6.90
CA LEU A 104 7.84 4.46 -6.68
C LEU A 104 8.86 4.14 -5.58
N LYS A 105 8.41 3.56 -4.45
CA LYS A 105 9.32 3.13 -3.38
C LYS A 105 10.37 2.13 -3.86
N PHE A 106 9.96 1.13 -4.62
CA PHE A 106 10.87 0.09 -5.11
C PHE A 106 11.81 0.60 -6.21
N ILE A 107 11.39 1.57 -7.05
CA ILE A 107 12.30 2.29 -7.94
C ILE A 107 13.40 2.97 -7.13
N ILE A 108 13.02 3.76 -6.11
CA ILE A 108 13.98 4.50 -5.29
C ILE A 108 14.94 3.55 -4.58
N LEU A 109 14.43 2.49 -3.94
CA LEU A 109 15.23 1.50 -3.24
C LEU A 109 16.18 0.75 -4.19
N MET A 110 15.74 0.41 -5.39
CA MET A 110 16.56 -0.35 -6.34
C MET A 110 17.66 0.51 -6.96
N LEU A 111 17.36 1.79 -7.26
CA LEU A 111 18.38 2.75 -7.70
C LEU A 111 19.42 3.02 -6.61
N PHE A 112 18.96 3.24 -5.38
CA PHE A 112 19.83 3.46 -4.23
C PHE A 112 20.69 2.22 -3.92
N GLY A 113 20.09 1.04 -3.92
CA GLY A 113 20.80 -0.22 -3.72
C GLY A 113 21.84 -0.49 -4.81
N ASN A 114 21.53 -0.16 -6.07
CA ASN A 114 22.49 -0.30 -7.16
C ASN A 114 23.69 0.66 -6.99
N ALA A 115 23.45 1.92 -6.64
CA ALA A 115 24.51 2.90 -6.39
C ALA A 115 25.39 2.47 -5.20
N LEU A 116 24.78 1.96 -4.12
CA LEU A 116 25.51 1.46 -2.96
C LEU A 116 26.38 0.25 -3.33
N LEU A 117 25.84 -0.73 -4.06
CA LEU A 117 26.58 -1.93 -4.46
C LEU A 117 27.76 -1.61 -5.39
N SER A 118 27.59 -0.66 -6.32
CA SER A 118 28.68 -0.21 -7.19
C SER A 118 29.80 0.55 -6.48
N TYR A 119 29.59 0.98 -5.24
CA TYR A 119 30.64 1.59 -4.43
C TYR A 119 31.50 0.54 -3.71
N PHE A 120 30.94 -0.63 -3.41
CA PHE A 120 31.60 -1.68 -2.64
C PHE A 120 32.23 -2.79 -3.50
N ILE A 121 31.73 -3.00 -4.73
CA ILE A 121 32.20 -4.00 -5.71
C ILE A 121 32.78 -3.26 -6.90
#